data_AF-A0A564W8E4-F1
#
_entry.id   AF-A0A564W8E4-F1
#
_cell.length_a   1.000
_cell.length_b   1.000
_cell.length_c   1.000
_cell.angle_alpha   90.00
_cell.angle_beta   90.00
_cell.angle_gamma   90.00
#
_symmetry.space_group_name_H-M   'P 1'
#
loop_
_entity.id
_entity.type
_entity.pdbx_description
1 polymer ?
#
loop_
_entity_poly.entity_id
_entity_poly.type
_entity_poly.pdbx_seq_one_letter_code
_entity_poly.pdbx_strand_id
1 'polypeptide(L)'
;MRKKSHILLGRYLADQMSEVYSLQQHRKAFCLGNIMPDLKPSFLTTRHEFFGTFDHLQNKMRALVEKNPEEENARVYWRRFGEVMHYMADYFTFPHNKTYKGNLAAHNSYEAELKNRLRECILSGAADSQLEEAKQFESFEELVEYIRERHAYYLESPRCIADDIRFILRVCYQVVQGIFQLCVRKQFHMGGQPAVTV
;
A
#
# COMPACT_ATOMS: atom_id res chain seq x y z
N MET A 1 -11.09 -1.52 -3.91
CA MET A 1 -11.75 -1.44 -2.58
C MET A 1 -12.62 -0.20 -2.54
N ARG A 2 -13.51 -0.04 -1.54
CA ARG A 2 -14.23 1.24 -1.36
C ARG A 2 -13.31 2.31 -0.76
N LYS A 3 -13.50 3.57 -1.15
CA LYS A 3 -12.78 4.75 -0.60
C LYS A 3 -12.63 4.76 0.92
N LYS A 4 -13.70 4.44 1.68
CA LYS A 4 -13.65 4.39 3.15
C LYS A 4 -12.68 3.32 3.68
N SER A 5 -12.57 2.19 3.00
CA SER A 5 -11.61 1.13 3.32
C SER A 5 -10.18 1.59 3.07
N HIS A 6 -9.91 2.27 1.95
CA HIS A 6 -8.58 2.83 1.68
C HIS A 6 -8.17 3.90 2.70
N ILE A 7 -9.08 4.78 3.11
CA ILE A 7 -8.78 5.77 4.17
C ILE A 7 -8.45 5.06 5.48
N LEU A 8 -9.22 4.04 5.85
CA LEU A 8 -8.99 3.30 7.09
C LEU A 8 -7.64 2.57 7.06
N LEU A 9 -7.34 1.86 5.96
CA LEU A 9 -6.05 1.20 5.76
C LEU A 9 -4.90 2.20 5.79
N GLY A 10 -5.02 3.35 5.11
CA GLY A 10 -4.00 4.39 5.12
C GLY A 10 -3.76 4.98 6.52
N ARG A 11 -4.79 5.14 7.34
CA ARG A 11 -4.62 5.56 8.75
C ARG A 11 -3.87 4.51 9.55
N TYR A 12 -4.29 3.26 9.42
CA TYR A 12 -3.69 2.12 10.09
C TYR A 12 -2.20 1.98 9.74
N LEU A 13 -1.85 2.00 8.45
CA LEU A 13 -0.45 1.93 8.02
C LEU A 13 0.39 3.08 8.56
N ALA A 14 -0.17 4.29 8.64
CA ALA A 14 0.53 5.42 9.26
C ALA A 14 0.69 5.28 10.78
N ASP A 15 -0.21 4.56 11.46
CA ASP A 15 -0.05 4.21 12.89
C ASP A 15 1.08 3.19 13.08
N GLN A 16 1.23 2.24 12.15
CA GLN A 16 2.34 1.26 12.13
C GLN A 16 3.72 1.85 11.79
N MET A 17 3.78 3.15 11.52
CA MET A 17 5.02 3.90 11.21
C MET A 17 5.15 5.13 12.14
N SER A 18 4.81 4.94 13.41
CA SER A 18 4.72 5.99 14.43
C SER A 18 6.00 6.80 14.61
N GLU A 19 7.14 6.16 14.40
CA GLU A 19 8.51 6.68 14.49
C GLU A 19 8.89 7.58 13.31
N VAL A 20 8.15 7.53 12.21
CA VAL A 20 8.43 8.34 11.02
C VAL A 20 7.81 9.73 11.16
N TYR A 21 8.52 10.64 11.82
CA TYR A 21 8.03 11.99 12.14
C TYR A 21 7.44 12.73 10.93
N SER A 22 8.13 12.69 9.78
CA SER A 22 7.65 13.36 8.55
C SER A 22 6.29 12.82 8.09
N LEU A 23 6.05 11.50 8.19
CA LEU A 23 4.74 10.91 7.88
C LEU A 23 3.68 11.39 8.88
N GLN A 24 4.01 11.44 10.18
CA GLN A 24 3.07 11.88 11.22
C GLN A 24 2.61 13.33 11.01
N GLN A 25 3.49 14.21 10.55
CA GLN A 25 3.11 15.58 10.16
C GLN A 25 2.24 15.65 8.90
N HIS A 26 2.30 14.62 8.03
CA HIS A 26 1.67 14.62 6.71
C HIS A 26 0.61 13.51 6.52
N ARG A 27 0.10 12.90 7.60
CA ARG A 27 -0.89 11.80 7.57
C ARG A 27 -2.09 12.08 6.67
N LYS A 28 -2.60 13.32 6.70
CA LYS A 28 -3.74 13.73 5.86
C LYS A 28 -3.41 13.63 4.38
N ALA A 29 -2.20 13.98 3.98
CA ALA A 29 -1.74 13.88 2.59
C ALA A 29 -1.59 12.42 2.17
N PHE A 30 -1.03 11.58 3.04
CA PHE A 30 -0.95 10.13 2.83
C PHE A 30 -2.33 9.49 2.67
N CYS A 31 -3.28 9.79 3.56
CA CYS A 31 -4.65 9.30 3.46
C CYS A 31 -5.38 9.84 2.21
N LEU A 32 -5.12 11.08 1.81
CA LEU A 32 -5.64 11.64 0.57
C LEU A 32 -5.09 10.90 -0.66
N GLY A 33 -3.80 10.56 -0.65
CA GLY A 33 -3.18 9.73 -1.69
C GLY A 33 -3.89 8.40 -1.87
N ASN A 34 -4.26 7.75 -0.75
CA ASN A 34 -4.93 6.45 -0.72
C ASN A 34 -6.32 6.44 -1.39
N ILE A 35 -6.94 7.59 -1.66
CA ILE A 35 -8.24 7.67 -2.34
C ILE A 35 -8.19 8.41 -3.67
N MET A 36 -7.04 8.98 -4.02
CA MET A 36 -6.94 9.83 -5.21
C MET A 36 -7.19 9.07 -6.51
N PRO A 37 -6.72 7.83 -6.71
CA PRO A 37 -7.00 7.08 -7.94
C PRO A 37 -8.51 6.95 -8.24
N ASP A 38 -9.32 6.65 -7.23
CA ASP A 38 -10.79 6.57 -7.36
C ASP A 38 -11.48 7.93 -7.65
N LEU A 39 -10.77 9.05 -7.51
CA LEU A 39 -11.29 10.40 -7.73
C LEU A 39 -10.86 10.96 -9.08
N LYS A 40 -9.85 10.37 -9.72
CA LYS A 40 -9.37 10.80 -11.04
C LYS A 40 -10.31 10.25 -12.12
N PRO A 41 -10.67 11.06 -13.14
CA PRO A 41 -11.44 10.58 -14.29
C PRO A 41 -10.80 9.39 -15.02
N SER A 42 -9.48 9.25 -14.91
CA SER A 42 -8.71 8.12 -15.45
C SER A 42 -9.13 6.76 -14.87
N PHE A 43 -9.89 6.68 -13.77
CA PHE A 43 -10.48 5.42 -13.30
C PHE A 43 -11.37 4.74 -14.37
N LEU A 44 -11.95 5.52 -15.29
CA LEU A 44 -12.75 4.99 -16.40
C LEU A 44 -11.92 4.27 -17.47
N THR A 45 -10.63 4.58 -17.58
CA THR A 45 -9.73 4.07 -18.63
C THR A 45 -8.60 3.20 -18.09
N THR A 46 -8.18 3.41 -16.83
CA THR A 46 -7.14 2.66 -16.14
C THR A 46 -7.78 1.75 -15.10
N ARG A 47 -7.78 0.44 -15.37
CA ARG A 47 -8.20 -0.53 -14.37
C ARG A 47 -7.14 -0.64 -13.27
N HIS A 48 -7.56 -0.68 -12.00
CA HIS A 48 -6.66 -0.90 -10.86
C HIS A 48 -6.26 -2.37 -10.70
N GLU A 49 -5.81 -2.99 -11.79
CA GLU A 49 -5.45 -4.41 -11.83
C GLU A 49 -3.93 -4.57 -11.92
N PHE A 50 -3.40 -5.58 -11.23
CA PHE A 50 -1.97 -5.84 -11.13
C PHE A 50 -1.29 -5.94 -12.51
N PHE A 51 -1.79 -6.83 -13.37
CA PHE A 51 -1.20 -7.09 -14.70
C PHE A 51 -1.28 -5.90 -15.67
N GLY A 52 -2.14 -4.92 -15.41
CA GLY A 52 -2.28 -3.73 -16.26
C GLY A 52 -1.48 -2.52 -15.78
N THR A 53 -1.17 -2.44 -14.49
CA THR A 53 -0.65 -1.20 -13.88
C THR A 53 0.62 -1.37 -13.04
N PHE A 54 1.06 -2.60 -12.77
CA PHE A 54 2.18 -2.82 -11.85
C PHE A 54 3.51 -2.23 -12.35
N ASP A 55 3.81 -2.27 -13.65
CA ASP A 55 5.03 -1.65 -14.18
C ASP A 55 5.03 -0.12 -14.00
N HIS A 56 3.87 0.51 -14.15
CA HIS A 56 3.73 1.94 -13.85
C HIS A 56 3.83 2.21 -12.35
N LEU A 57 3.29 1.32 -11.52
CA LEU A 57 3.42 1.42 -10.06
C LEU A 57 4.89 1.27 -9.61
N GLN A 58 5.66 0.36 -10.22
CA GLN A 58 7.09 0.18 -9.94
C GLN A 58 7.84 1.50 -10.16
N ASN A 59 7.55 2.25 -11.23
CA ASN A 59 8.17 3.56 -11.44
C ASN A 59 7.81 4.58 -10.33
N LYS A 60 6.56 4.57 -9.84
CA LYS A 60 6.15 5.42 -8.71
C LYS A 60 6.86 5.02 -7.41
N MET A 61 6.97 3.72 -7.15
CA MET A 61 7.67 3.20 -5.98
C MET A 61 9.17 3.54 -6.04
N ARG A 62 9.80 3.35 -7.21
CA ARG A 62 11.21 3.69 -7.42
C ARG A 62 11.45 5.17 -7.16
N ALA A 63 10.58 6.06 -7.63
CA ALA A 63 10.67 7.49 -7.33
C ALA A 63 10.54 7.82 -5.82
N LEU A 64 9.80 7.02 -5.04
CA LEU A 64 9.72 7.17 -3.58
C LEU A 64 10.97 6.64 -2.86
N VAL A 65 11.63 5.63 -3.42
CA VAL A 65 12.91 5.13 -2.90
C VAL A 65 14.07 6.06 -3.25
N GLU A 66 14.02 6.66 -4.44
CA GLU A 66 15.10 7.50 -4.95
C GLU A 66 15.11 8.91 -4.38
N LYS A 67 13.95 9.41 -3.95
CA LYS A 67 13.77 10.78 -3.44
C LYS A 67 13.26 10.71 -2.03
N ASN A 68 13.65 11.68 -1.22
CA ASN A 68 13.19 11.75 0.16
C ASN A 68 12.23 12.94 0.42
N PRO A 69 11.45 12.93 1.51
CA PRO A 69 10.52 14.03 1.82
C PRO A 69 11.19 15.38 2.15
N GLU A 70 12.51 15.43 2.33
CA GLU A 70 13.28 16.67 2.53
C GLU A 70 13.78 17.25 1.20
N GLU A 71 14.07 16.40 0.21
CA GLU A 71 14.44 16.76 -1.16
C GLU A 71 13.23 17.21 -2.01
N GLU A 72 12.02 16.79 -1.64
CA GLU A 72 10.77 17.21 -2.27
C GLU A 72 9.83 17.89 -1.26
N ASN A 73 8.74 18.48 -1.74
CA ASN A 73 7.66 18.90 -0.86
C ASN A 73 7.08 17.67 -0.13
N ALA A 74 7.34 17.54 1.18
CA ALA A 74 6.91 16.40 2.00
C ALA A 74 5.41 16.06 1.86
N ARG A 75 4.53 17.08 1.73
CA ARG A 75 3.10 16.86 1.49
C ARG A 75 2.85 16.14 0.16
N VAL A 76 3.60 16.50 -0.89
CA VAL A 76 3.51 15.84 -2.20
C VAL A 76 4.07 14.43 -2.14
N TYR A 77 5.21 14.24 -1.47
CA TYR A 77 5.84 12.93 -1.27
C TYR A 77 4.87 11.95 -0.60
N TRP A 78 4.35 12.29 0.59
CA TRP A 78 3.46 11.40 1.33
C TRP A 78 2.13 11.15 0.61
N ARG A 79 1.65 12.11 -0.18
CA ARG A 79 0.48 11.89 -1.05
C ARG A 79 0.76 10.90 -2.18
N ARG A 80 1.94 10.93 -2.80
CA ARG A 80 2.37 9.94 -3.81
C ARG A 80 2.54 8.55 -3.18
N PHE A 81 3.09 8.49 -1.97
CA PHE A 81 3.17 7.25 -1.20
C PHE A 81 1.77 6.67 -0.94
N GLY A 82 0.83 7.50 -0.50
CA GLY A 82 -0.56 7.06 -0.35
C GLY A 82 -1.18 6.54 -1.65
N GLU A 83 -0.85 7.16 -2.79
CA GLU A 83 -1.29 6.67 -4.11
C GLU A 83 -0.73 5.26 -4.41
N VAL A 84 0.52 4.98 -4.03
CA VAL A 84 1.09 3.63 -4.15
C VAL A 84 0.31 2.61 -3.31
N MET A 85 -0.01 2.96 -2.07
CA MET A 85 -0.74 2.05 -1.16
C MET A 85 -2.18 1.77 -1.61
N HIS A 86 -2.81 2.70 -2.33
CA HIS A 86 -4.10 2.46 -2.97
C HIS A 86 -4.03 1.27 -3.93
N TYR A 87 -3.14 1.32 -4.92
CA TYR A 87 -2.98 0.26 -5.90
C TYR A 87 -2.55 -1.05 -5.25
N MET A 88 -1.63 -0.98 -4.28
CA MET A 88 -1.20 -2.17 -3.55
C MET A 88 -2.39 -2.89 -2.90
N ALA A 89 -3.28 -2.17 -2.22
CA ALA A 89 -4.45 -2.77 -1.60
C ALA A 89 -5.45 -3.34 -2.64
N ASP A 90 -5.63 -2.66 -3.76
CA ASP A 90 -6.50 -3.14 -4.84
C ASP A 90 -5.97 -4.42 -5.50
N TYR A 91 -4.65 -4.57 -5.66
CA TYR A 91 -4.06 -5.79 -6.21
C TYR A 91 -4.36 -7.04 -5.39
N PHE A 92 -4.56 -6.90 -4.08
CA PHE A 92 -4.93 -7.99 -3.16
C PHE A 92 -6.43 -8.00 -2.82
N THR A 93 -7.25 -7.38 -3.67
CA THR A 93 -8.72 -7.39 -3.56
C THR A 93 -9.32 -8.18 -4.72
N PHE A 94 -10.09 -9.23 -4.42
CA PHE A 94 -10.46 -10.23 -5.42
C PHE A 94 -11.12 -9.66 -6.71
N PRO A 95 -12.11 -8.75 -6.63
CA PRO A 95 -12.70 -8.15 -7.83
C PRO A 95 -11.74 -7.43 -8.80
N HIS A 96 -10.54 -7.03 -8.35
CA HIS A 96 -9.52 -6.34 -9.17
C HIS A 96 -8.50 -7.28 -9.79
N ASN A 97 -8.82 -8.56 -9.90
CA ASN A 97 -7.92 -9.58 -10.41
C ASN A 97 -8.52 -10.34 -11.59
N LYS A 98 -7.67 -10.75 -12.55
CA LYS A 98 -8.07 -11.44 -13.80
C LYS A 98 -8.95 -12.68 -13.61
N THR A 99 -8.90 -13.26 -12.42
CA THR A 99 -9.64 -14.46 -12.02
C THR A 99 -11.09 -14.16 -11.61
N TYR A 100 -11.44 -12.89 -11.41
CA TYR A 100 -12.80 -12.45 -11.15
C TYR A 100 -13.66 -12.59 -12.43
N LYS A 101 -14.80 -13.27 -12.30
CA LYS A 101 -15.77 -13.51 -13.40
C LYS A 101 -17.17 -12.96 -13.09
N GLY A 102 -17.32 -12.25 -11.98
CA GLY A 102 -18.60 -11.66 -11.58
C GLY A 102 -18.95 -10.39 -12.33
N ASN A 103 -20.19 -9.93 -12.16
CA ASN A 103 -20.67 -8.67 -12.71
C ASN A 103 -20.43 -7.51 -11.72
N LEU A 104 -20.71 -6.27 -12.16
CA LEU A 104 -20.51 -5.08 -11.34
C LEU A 104 -21.35 -5.09 -10.04
N ALA A 105 -22.52 -5.73 -10.03
CA ALA A 105 -23.32 -5.85 -8.81
C ALA A 105 -22.63 -6.75 -7.78
N ALA A 106 -22.11 -7.90 -8.20
CA ALA A 106 -21.32 -8.78 -7.35
C ALA A 106 -20.04 -8.11 -6.84
N HIS A 107 -19.37 -7.30 -7.67
CA HIS A 107 -18.20 -6.49 -7.28
C HIS A 107 -18.59 -5.55 -6.14
N ASN A 108 -19.65 -4.77 -6.36
CA ASN A 108 -20.12 -3.78 -5.40
C ASN A 108 -20.52 -4.42 -4.06
N SER A 109 -21.20 -5.57 -4.08
CA SER A 109 -21.55 -6.34 -2.89
C SER A 109 -20.32 -6.85 -2.15
N TYR A 110 -19.35 -7.42 -2.88
CA TYR A 110 -18.10 -7.92 -2.31
C TYR A 110 -17.33 -6.81 -1.58
N GLU A 111 -17.14 -5.66 -2.23
CA GLU A 111 -16.42 -4.56 -1.57
C GLU A 111 -17.20 -3.90 -0.42
N ALA A 112 -18.54 -4.01 -0.40
CA ALA A 112 -19.34 -3.60 0.76
C ALA A 112 -19.05 -4.47 1.98
N GLU A 113 -18.97 -5.79 1.79
CA GLU A 113 -18.64 -6.74 2.83
C GLU A 113 -17.19 -6.56 3.30
N LEU A 114 -16.24 -6.50 2.37
CA LEU A 114 -14.81 -6.27 2.64
C LEU A 114 -14.61 -5.02 3.50
N LYS A 115 -15.31 -3.92 3.18
CA LYS A 115 -15.27 -2.67 3.95
C LYS A 115 -15.69 -2.87 5.41
N ASN A 116 -16.75 -3.64 5.67
CA ASN A 116 -17.23 -3.89 7.03
C ASN A 116 -16.25 -4.79 7.79
N ARG A 117 -15.78 -5.87 7.17
CA ARG A 117 -14.87 -6.85 7.79
C ARG A 117 -13.47 -6.29 8.05
N LEU A 118 -12.93 -5.50 7.12
CA LEU A 118 -11.65 -4.80 7.34
C LEU A 118 -11.77 -3.80 8.50
N ARG A 119 -12.91 -3.08 8.58
CA ARG A 119 -13.17 -2.15 9.68
C ARG A 119 -13.21 -2.86 11.03
N GLU A 120 -13.93 -3.97 11.12
CA GLU A 120 -13.98 -4.80 12.33
C GLU A 120 -12.59 -5.31 12.71
N CYS A 121 -11.83 -5.85 11.75
CA CYS A 121 -10.48 -6.36 11.96
C CYS A 121 -9.52 -5.29 12.53
N ILE A 122 -9.52 -4.08 11.97
CA ILE A 122 -8.67 -2.98 12.44
C ILE A 122 -9.14 -2.46 13.81
N LEU A 123 -10.44 -2.18 13.99
CA LEU A 123 -10.94 -1.56 15.21
C LEU A 123 -10.94 -2.50 16.42
N SER A 124 -10.95 -3.82 16.21
CA SER A 124 -10.79 -4.82 17.27
C SER A 124 -9.34 -5.06 17.68
N GLY A 125 -8.36 -4.50 16.95
CA GLY A 125 -6.94 -4.81 17.12
C GLY A 125 -6.50 -6.13 16.48
N ALA A 126 -7.41 -6.89 15.89
CA ALA A 126 -7.08 -8.16 15.23
C ALA A 126 -6.11 -7.97 14.05
N ALA A 127 -6.08 -6.80 13.43
CA ALA A 127 -5.15 -6.47 12.35
C ALA A 127 -3.68 -6.64 12.75
N ASP A 128 -3.31 -6.30 13.99
CA ASP A 128 -1.91 -6.37 14.45
C ASP A 128 -1.41 -7.82 14.52
N SER A 129 -2.29 -8.75 14.90
CA SER A 129 -2.00 -10.19 14.87
C SER A 129 -1.77 -10.75 13.46
N GLN A 130 -2.17 -10.01 12.43
CA GLN A 130 -1.93 -10.40 11.04
C GLN A 130 -0.55 -9.96 10.55
N LEU A 131 0.10 -9.00 11.21
CA LEU A 131 1.39 -8.49 10.78
C LEU A 131 2.52 -9.47 11.11
N GLU A 132 3.47 -9.56 10.20
CA GLU A 132 4.75 -10.23 10.39
C GLU A 132 5.82 -9.14 10.58
N GLU A 133 6.94 -9.49 11.20
CA GLU A 133 8.08 -8.57 11.33
C GLU A 133 8.48 -7.99 9.96
N ALA A 134 8.81 -6.69 9.93
CA ALA A 134 9.20 -6.00 8.71
C ALA A 134 10.46 -6.64 8.12
N LYS A 135 10.34 -7.13 6.88
CA LYS A 135 11.45 -7.71 6.13
C LYS A 135 12.46 -6.61 5.81
N GLN A 136 13.74 -7.00 5.84
CA GLN A 136 14.81 -6.15 5.34
C GLN A 136 15.01 -6.48 3.86
N PHE A 137 14.79 -5.49 3.00
CA PHE A 137 15.08 -5.59 1.58
C PHE A 137 16.48 -5.02 1.30
N GLU A 138 17.31 -5.77 0.60
CA GLU A 138 18.64 -5.35 0.19
C GLU A 138 18.61 -4.42 -1.04
N SER A 139 17.57 -4.54 -1.86
CA SER A 139 17.40 -3.76 -3.09
C SER A 139 15.94 -3.46 -3.39
N PHE A 140 15.72 -2.49 -4.28
CA PHE A 140 14.37 -2.22 -4.81
C PHE A 140 13.83 -3.42 -5.60
N GLU A 141 14.71 -4.12 -6.32
CA GLU A 141 14.37 -5.29 -7.11
C GLU A 141 13.86 -6.44 -6.23
N GLU A 142 14.43 -6.63 -5.04
CA GLU A 142 13.95 -7.62 -4.06
C GLU A 142 12.56 -7.27 -3.51
N LEU A 143 12.30 -5.99 -3.22
CA LEU A 143 10.96 -5.54 -2.80
C LEU A 143 9.92 -5.78 -3.91
N VAL A 144 10.29 -5.48 -5.16
CA VAL A 144 9.40 -5.72 -6.31
C VAL A 144 9.15 -7.22 -6.48
N GLU A 145 10.16 -8.06 -6.35
CA GLU A 145 10.00 -9.51 -6.48
C GLU A 145 9.13 -10.09 -5.37
N TYR A 146 9.34 -9.64 -4.13
CA TYR A 146 8.46 -9.97 -3.02
C TYR A 146 6.99 -9.68 -3.35
N ILE A 147 6.67 -8.51 -3.92
CA ILE A 147 5.29 -8.18 -4.30
C ILE A 147 4.76 -9.15 -5.36
N ARG A 148 5.56 -9.48 -6.39
CA ARG A 148 5.17 -10.42 -7.44
C ARG A 148 4.88 -11.80 -6.88
N GLU A 149 5.76 -12.34 -6.06
CA GLU A 149 5.59 -13.65 -5.41
C GLU A 149 4.34 -13.69 -4.54
N ARG A 150 4.12 -12.64 -3.72
CA ARG A 150 2.92 -12.55 -2.88
C ARG A 150 1.65 -12.46 -3.71
N HIS A 151 1.67 -11.74 -4.83
CA HIS A 151 0.52 -11.64 -5.73
C HIS A 151 0.24 -12.98 -6.44
N ALA A 152 1.28 -13.67 -6.92
CA ALA A 152 1.14 -15.02 -7.49
C ALA A 152 0.52 -15.99 -6.48
N TYR A 153 1.05 -16.04 -5.26
CA TYR A 153 0.52 -16.86 -4.18
C TYR A 153 -0.93 -16.48 -3.79
N TYR A 154 -1.26 -15.19 -3.82
CA TYR A 154 -2.63 -14.72 -3.59
C TYR A 154 -3.61 -15.26 -4.66
N LEU A 155 -3.21 -15.30 -5.93
CA LEU A 155 -4.08 -15.78 -7.01
C LEU A 155 -4.41 -17.28 -6.93
N GLU A 156 -3.53 -18.06 -6.30
CA GLU A 156 -3.66 -19.51 -6.06
C GLU A 156 -4.43 -19.85 -4.78
N SER A 157 -4.59 -18.89 -3.87
CA SER A 157 -5.24 -19.11 -2.56
C SER A 157 -6.77 -19.23 -2.67
N PRO A 158 -7.44 -19.91 -1.71
CA PRO A 158 -8.89 -19.85 -1.57
C PRO A 158 -9.39 -18.41 -1.49
N ARG A 159 -10.44 -18.09 -2.24
CA ARG A 159 -10.90 -16.71 -2.42
C ARG A 159 -11.99 -16.37 -1.43
N CYS A 160 -11.62 -15.73 -0.33
CA CYS A 160 -12.57 -15.20 0.63
C CYS A 160 -12.15 -13.83 1.19
N ILE A 161 -13.12 -13.10 1.74
CA ILE A 161 -12.92 -11.77 2.33
C ILE A 161 -11.84 -11.77 3.42
N ALA A 162 -11.76 -12.83 4.22
CA ALA A 162 -10.77 -12.94 5.29
C ALA A 162 -9.34 -13.05 4.74
N ASP A 163 -9.15 -13.83 3.68
CA ASP A 163 -7.86 -13.95 3.02
C ASP A 163 -7.46 -12.63 2.35
N ASP A 164 -8.36 -11.96 1.62
CA ASP A 164 -8.11 -10.61 1.06
C ASP A 164 -7.63 -9.65 2.15
N ILE A 165 -8.32 -9.58 3.30
CA ILE A 165 -7.91 -8.71 4.42
C ILE A 165 -6.51 -9.06 4.92
N ARG A 166 -6.21 -10.35 5.11
CA ARG A 166 -4.88 -10.80 5.55
C ARG A 166 -3.80 -10.38 4.57
N PHE A 167 -4.00 -10.60 3.26
CA PHE A 167 -3.04 -10.22 2.24
C PHE A 167 -2.88 -8.70 2.13
N ILE A 168 -3.98 -7.95 2.12
CA ILE A 168 -3.97 -6.48 2.09
C ILE A 168 -3.16 -5.93 3.27
N LEU A 169 -3.42 -6.38 4.50
CA LEU A 169 -2.70 -5.91 5.68
C LEU A 169 -1.21 -6.27 5.61
N ARG A 170 -0.88 -7.53 5.37
CA ARG A 170 0.51 -8.02 5.36
C ARG A 170 1.34 -7.38 4.25
N VAL A 171 0.85 -7.40 3.02
CA VAL A 171 1.63 -6.91 1.89
C VAL A 171 1.73 -5.39 1.95
N CYS A 172 0.66 -4.66 2.26
CA CYS A 172 0.75 -3.21 2.39
C CYS A 172 1.68 -2.79 3.52
N TYR A 173 1.69 -3.50 4.66
CA TYR A 173 2.64 -3.26 5.74
C TYR A 173 4.10 -3.47 5.28
N GLN A 174 4.39 -4.62 4.66
CA GLN A 174 5.75 -4.92 4.18
C GLN A 174 6.22 -3.93 3.11
N VAL A 175 5.32 -3.49 2.22
CA VAL A 175 5.64 -2.51 1.17
C VAL A 175 5.89 -1.12 1.74
N VAL A 176 5.06 -0.64 2.69
CA VAL A 176 5.25 0.69 3.28
C VAL A 176 6.56 0.74 4.07
N GLN A 177 6.88 -0.32 4.82
CA GLN A 177 8.14 -0.46 5.54
C GLN A 177 9.34 -0.56 4.57
N GLY A 178 9.25 -1.41 3.55
CA GLY A 178 10.35 -1.63 2.60
C GLY A 178 10.69 -0.41 1.76
N ILE A 179 9.70 0.35 1.26
CA ILE A 179 9.97 1.60 0.53
C ILE A 179 10.70 2.60 1.44
N PHE A 180 10.24 2.74 2.69
CA PHE A 180 10.86 3.67 3.64
C PHE A 180 12.28 3.23 4.03
N GLN A 181 12.47 1.95 4.37
CA GLN A 181 13.77 1.34 4.68
C GLN A 181 14.78 1.59 3.55
N LEU A 182 14.41 1.35 2.29
CA LEU A 182 15.27 1.56 1.13
C LEU A 182 15.58 3.05 0.89
N CYS A 183 14.58 3.93 1.04
CA CYS A 183 14.77 5.38 0.96
C CYS A 183 15.80 5.87 1.99
N VAL A 184 15.64 5.46 3.25
CA VAL A 184 16.55 5.82 4.33
C VAL A 184 17.95 5.27 4.08
N ARG A 185 18.09 3.96 3.79
CA ARG A 185 19.39 3.33 3.49
C ARG A 185 20.15 4.07 2.39
N LYS A 186 19.47 4.50 1.33
CA LYS A 186 20.10 5.26 0.24
C LYS A 186 20.66 6.61 0.71
N GLN A 187 19.97 7.31 1.60
CA GLN A 187 20.46 8.57 2.18
C GLN A 187 21.77 8.34 2.96
N PHE A 188 21.84 7.28 3.76
CA PHE A 188 23.07 6.91 4.49
C PHE A 188 24.25 6.61 3.54
N HIS A 189 23.99 6.01 2.37
CA HIS A 189 25.05 5.70 1.39
C HIS A 189 25.48 6.92 0.56
N MET A 190 24.57 7.86 0.30
CA MET A 190 24.84 9.08 -0.49
C MET A 190 25.40 10.23 0.35
N GLY A 191 25.09 10.27 1.66
CA GLY A 191 25.61 11.23 2.62
C GLY A 191 26.13 10.47 3.82
N GLY A 192 27.44 10.18 3.85
CA GLY A 192 28.07 9.45 4.96
C GLY A 192 27.59 9.97 6.32
N GLN A 193 27.06 9.05 7.14
CA GLN A 193 26.40 9.24 8.45
C GLN A 193 25.38 10.41 8.53
N PRO A 194 24.07 10.14 8.67
CA PRO A 194 23.13 11.16 9.09
C PRO A 194 23.40 11.51 10.55
N ALA A 195 23.37 12.82 10.80
CA ALA A 195 23.22 13.35 12.13
C ALA A 195 21.95 12.73 12.74
N VAL A 196 22.16 11.92 13.78
CA VAL A 196 21.10 11.54 14.70
C VAL A 196 20.55 12.83 15.27
N THR A 197 19.32 13.20 14.88
CA THR A 197 18.54 14.20 15.61
C THR A 197 17.41 13.48 16.33
N VAL A 198 17.64 13.42 17.64
CA VAL A 198 16.75 13.13 18.77
C VAL A 198 15.32 13.64 18.55
#